data_AF-A0A1C3X0F2-F1
#
_entry.id   AF-A0A1C3X0F2-F1
#
_cell.length_a   1.000
_cell.length_b   1.000
_cell.length_c   1.000
_cell.angle_alpha   90.00
_cell.angle_beta   90.00
_cell.angle_gamma   90.00
#
_symmetry.space_group_name_H-M   'P 1'
#
loop_
_entity.id
_entity.type
_entity.pdbx_description
1 polymer ?
#
loop_
_entity_poly.entity_id
_entity_poly.type
_entity_poly.pdbx_seq_one_letter_code
_entity_poly.pdbx_strand_id
1 'polypeptide(L)'
;MAAYRLHRGVDIRDVADAHTAALTNSGDPFQRHIISATTPFEPEDCASLATDAASVTRLRAPALAAEFDRRKWPLSQKIDRIYASILADTPQLALSFRL
;
A
#
# COMPACT_ATOMS: atom_id res chain seq x y z
N MET A 1 10.09 9.42 5.86
CA MET A 1 9.87 8.00 6.17
C MET A 1 8.39 7.66 6.30
N ALA A 2 7.59 8.36 7.12
CA ALA A 2 6.16 8.04 7.30
C ALA A 2 5.33 8.04 6.00
N ALA A 3 5.54 9.00 5.09
CA ALA A 3 4.79 9.11 3.84
C ALA A 3 4.92 7.88 2.92
N TYR A 4 6.05 7.16 2.96
CA TYR A 4 6.25 5.97 2.12
C TYR A 4 5.35 4.80 2.54
N ARG A 5 4.86 4.77 3.78
CA ARG A 5 3.96 3.71 4.24
C ARG A 5 2.61 3.73 3.54
N LEU A 6 2.21 4.85 2.95
CA LEU A 6 0.92 5.01 2.26
C LEU A 6 0.83 4.29 0.92
N HIS A 7 1.96 4.12 0.25
CA HIS A 7 1.99 3.68 -1.14
C HIS A 7 2.99 2.57 -1.44
N ARG A 8 3.91 2.27 -0.51
CA ARG A 8 4.88 1.17 -0.67
C ARG A 8 5.32 0.54 0.65
N GLY A 9 4.51 0.71 1.71
CA GLY A 9 4.76 0.11 3.01
C GLY A 9 4.41 -1.36 3.03
N VAL A 10 5.13 -2.13 3.85
CA VAL A 10 4.80 -3.52 4.20
C VAL A 10 5.36 -3.80 5.58
N ASP A 11 4.61 -4.53 6.42
CA ASP A 11 5.13 -5.02 7.70
C ASP A 11 6.07 -6.20 7.46
N ILE A 12 7.15 -6.30 8.25
CA ILE A 12 8.10 -7.41 8.12
C ILE A 12 7.45 -8.78 8.41
N ARG A 13 6.45 -8.82 9.29
CA ARG A 13 5.70 -10.05 9.63
C ARG A 13 4.87 -10.50 8.45
N ASP A 14 4.27 -9.56 7.74
CA ASP A 14 3.51 -9.83 6.52
C ASP A 14 4.40 -10.41 5.41
N VAL A 15 5.65 -9.95 5.31
CA VAL A 15 6.64 -10.54 4.40
C VAL A 15 6.97 -11.98 4.79
N ALA A 16 7.13 -12.26 6.08
CA ALA A 16 7.40 -13.61 6.58
C ALA A 16 6.20 -14.55 6.31
N ASP A 17 4.98 -14.09 6.63
CA ASP A 17 3.74 -14.85 6.42
C ASP A 17 3.53 -15.14 4.93
N ALA A 18 3.75 -14.15 4.05
CA ALA A 18 3.68 -14.34 2.61
C ALA A 18 4.74 -15.33 2.09
N HIS A 19 5.94 -15.33 2.68
CA HIS A 19 6.98 -16.29 2.31
C HIS A 19 6.59 -17.72 2.71
N THR A 20 6.06 -17.92 3.91
CA THR A 20 5.54 -19.22 4.36
C THR A 20 4.39 -19.69 3.47
N ALA A 21 3.45 -18.80 3.13
CA ALA A 21 2.33 -19.13 2.25
C ALA A 21 2.79 -19.55 0.85
N ALA A 22 3.85 -18.92 0.32
CA ALA A 22 4.43 -19.28 -0.98
C ALA A 22 4.98 -20.71 -1.02
N LEU A 23 5.49 -21.25 0.10
CA LEU A 23 6.01 -22.61 0.17
C LEU A 23 4.92 -23.68 0.06
N THR A 24 3.71 -23.37 0.49
CA THR A 24 2.55 -24.26 0.45
C THR A 24 1.61 -23.98 -0.73
N ASN A 25 1.97 -23.00 -1.57
CA ASN A 25 1.15 -22.58 -2.69
C ASN A 25 1.10 -23.67 -3.76
N SER A 26 -0.11 -24.03 -4.18
CA SER A 26 -0.37 -25.10 -5.17
C SER A 26 -0.57 -24.56 -6.59
N GLY A 27 -0.17 -23.31 -6.84
CA GLY A 27 -0.25 -22.66 -8.14
C GLY A 27 0.82 -23.12 -9.13
N ASP A 28 1.02 -22.31 -10.17
CA ASP A 28 2.01 -22.59 -11.21
C ASP A 28 3.44 -22.71 -10.63
N PRO A 29 4.34 -23.47 -11.28
CA PRO A 29 5.73 -23.61 -10.84
C PRO A 29 6.48 -22.27 -10.72
N PHE A 30 5.98 -21.22 -11.40
CA PHE A 30 6.48 -19.87 -11.28
C PHE A 30 5.32 -18.88 -11.16
N GLN A 31 5.28 -18.16 -10.05
CA GLN A 31 4.30 -17.10 -9.80
C GLN A 31 4.99 -15.88 -9.21
N ARG A 32 4.38 -14.70 -9.41
CA ARG A 32 4.86 -13.44 -8.85
C ARG A 32 3.73 -12.74 -8.13
N HIS A 33 3.97 -12.40 -6.87
CA HIS A 33 3.03 -11.70 -6.02
C HIS A 33 3.66 -10.39 -5.54
N ILE A 34 2.86 -9.33 -5.47
CA ILE A 34 3.23 -8.08 -4.81
C ILE A 34 2.64 -8.16 -3.40
N ILE A 35 3.50 -8.10 -2.40
CA ILE A 35 3.10 -8.05 -0.99
C ILE A 35 3.28 -6.61 -0.51
N SER A 36 2.20 -6.00 -0.06
CA SER A 36 2.20 -4.64 0.46
C SER A 36 1.04 -4.45 1.43
N ALA A 37 1.16 -3.46 2.31
CA ALA A 37 0.02 -2.97 3.06
C ALA A 37 -1.08 -2.46 2.11
N THR A 38 -2.32 -2.46 2.59
CA THR A 38 -3.45 -1.90 1.85
C THR A 38 -3.25 -0.41 1.63
N THR A 39 -3.60 0.05 0.44
CA THR A 39 -3.50 1.46 0.06
C THR A 39 -4.89 2.09 0.07
N PRO A 40 -5.04 3.35 0.52
CA PRO A 40 -6.32 4.07 0.46
C PRO A 40 -6.61 4.66 -0.93
N PHE A 41 -5.68 4.53 -1.88
CA PHE A 41 -5.78 5.10 -3.22
C PHE A 41 -6.43 4.11 -4.18
N GLU A 42 -7.18 4.65 -5.13
CA GLU A 42 -7.84 3.88 -6.17
C GLU A 42 -7.15 4.08 -7.53
N PRO A 43 -7.35 3.18 -8.51
CA PRO A 43 -6.74 3.30 -9.84
C PRO A 43 -7.02 4.64 -10.53
N GLU A 44 -8.22 5.21 -10.37
CA GLU A 44 -8.58 6.52 -10.95
C GLU A 44 -7.77 7.69 -10.38
N ASP A 45 -7.16 7.53 -9.20
CA ASP A 45 -6.37 8.59 -8.57
C ASP A 45 -4.98 8.74 -9.21
N CYS A 46 -4.52 7.77 -10.02
CA CYS A 46 -3.13 7.68 -10.49
C CYS A 46 -2.63 8.95 -11.17
N ALA A 47 -3.44 9.55 -12.05
CA ALA A 47 -3.08 10.77 -12.76
C ALA A 47 -2.91 11.96 -11.79
N SER A 48 -3.81 12.08 -10.81
CA SER A 48 -3.76 13.12 -9.79
C SER A 48 -2.59 12.90 -8.83
N LEU A 49 -2.29 11.66 -8.45
CA LEU A 49 -1.14 11.33 -7.60
C LEU A 49 0.21 11.71 -8.21
N ALA A 50 0.33 11.63 -9.54
CA ALA A 50 1.55 12.03 -10.25
C ALA A 50 1.77 13.55 -10.30
N THR A 51 0.72 14.34 -10.06
CA THR A 51 0.73 15.81 -10.23
C THR A 51 0.51 16.57 -8.91
N ASP A 52 -0.45 16.13 -8.10
CA ASP A 52 -0.82 16.66 -6.80
C ASP A 52 -1.26 15.53 -5.83
N ALA A 53 -0.29 14.78 -5.31
CA ALA A 53 -0.54 13.73 -4.34
C ALA A 53 -1.05 14.25 -2.99
N ALA A 54 -0.82 15.53 -2.67
CA ALA A 54 -1.23 16.10 -1.39
C ALA A 54 -2.76 16.22 -1.33
N SER A 55 -3.39 16.73 -2.40
CA SER A 55 -4.85 16.83 -2.50
C SER A 55 -5.52 15.45 -2.49
N VAL A 56 -4.95 14.47 -3.22
CA VAL A 56 -5.47 13.09 -3.19
C VAL A 56 -5.35 12.47 -1.79
N THR A 57 -4.22 12.68 -1.10
CA THR A 57 -4.04 12.18 0.27
C THR A 57 -5.05 12.80 1.24
N ARG A 58 -5.37 14.08 1.08
CA ARG A 58 -6.39 14.76 1.89
C ARG A 58 -7.79 14.21 1.64
N LEU A 59 -8.10 13.82 0.41
CA LEU A 59 -9.38 13.23 0.03
C LEU A 59 -9.51 11.78 0.54
N ARG A 60 -8.52 10.93 0.23
CA ARG A 60 -8.57 9.48 0.51
C ARG A 60 -8.18 9.10 1.94
N ALA A 61 -7.35 9.93 2.61
CA ALA A 61 -6.86 9.67 3.96
C ALA A 61 -6.85 10.94 4.86
N PRO A 62 -8.02 11.57 5.10
CA PRO A 62 -8.11 12.87 5.78
C PRO A 62 -7.55 12.87 7.21
N ALA A 63 -7.77 11.80 7.98
CA ALA A 63 -7.25 11.67 9.34
C ALA A 63 -5.71 11.67 9.36
N LEU A 64 -5.09 11.01 8.37
CA LEU A 64 -3.64 11.00 8.24
C LEU A 64 -3.10 12.36 7.81
N ALA A 65 -3.75 13.02 6.86
CA ALA A 65 -3.36 14.36 6.43
C ALA A 65 -3.42 15.37 7.59
N ALA A 66 -4.47 15.32 8.41
CA ALA A 66 -4.60 16.16 9.60
C ALA A 66 -3.46 15.92 10.60
N GLU A 67 -3.02 14.68 10.74
CA GLU A 67 -1.98 14.28 11.67
C GLU A 67 -0.56 14.66 11.19
N PHE A 68 -0.38 14.78 9.87
CA PHE A 68 0.80 15.42 9.26
C PHE A 68 0.79 16.93 9.49
N ASP A 69 -0.35 17.60 9.27
CA ASP A 69 -0.49 19.05 9.49
C ASP A 69 -0.22 19.40 10.96
N ARG A 70 -0.77 18.63 11.91
CA ARG A 70 -0.55 18.82 13.35
C ARG A 70 0.94 18.75 13.73
N ARG A 71 1.71 17.89 13.06
CA ARG A 71 3.17 17.77 13.24
C ARG A 71 3.97 18.73 12.37
N LYS A 72 3.30 19.55 11.54
CA LYS A 72 3.94 20.40 10.53
C LYS A 72 4.83 19.60 9.58
N TRP A 73 4.43 18.36 9.30
CA TRP A 73 5.13 17.49 8.35
C TRP A 73 4.53 17.68 6.95
N PRO A 74 5.36 17.88 5.92
CA PRO A 74 4.86 18.04 4.58
C PRO A 74 4.29 16.72 4.06
N LEU A 75 3.18 16.81 3.32
CA LEU A 75 2.69 15.72 2.48
C LEU A 75 3.53 15.63 1.20
N SER A 76 3.64 14.42 0.66
CA SER A 76 4.25 14.19 -0.65
C SER A 76 3.49 14.97 -1.73
N GLN A 77 4.22 15.72 -2.54
CA GLN A 77 3.63 16.48 -3.66
C GLN A 77 3.34 15.58 -4.87
N LYS A 78 4.14 14.53 -5.04
CA LYS A 78 3.99 13.55 -6.12
C LYS A 78 4.25 12.14 -5.59
N ILE A 79 3.46 11.19 -6.07
CA ILE A 79 3.65 9.76 -5.86
C ILE A 79 3.68 9.12 -7.25
N ASP A 80 4.82 8.51 -7.59
CA ASP A 80 5.07 7.88 -8.87
C ASP A 80 4.64 6.41 -8.91
N ARG A 81 4.60 5.77 -7.73
CA ARG A 81 4.36 4.33 -7.62
C ARG A 81 3.58 3.96 -6.37
N ILE A 82 2.54 3.16 -6.58
CA ILE A 82 1.76 2.50 -5.53
C ILE A 82 1.87 0.98 -5.74
N TYR A 83 2.10 0.26 -4.64
CA TYR A 83 1.93 -1.18 -4.60
C TYR A 83 0.55 -1.50 -4.06
N ALA A 84 -0.21 -2.28 -4.83
CA ALA A 84 -1.54 -2.75 -4.48
C ALA A 84 -1.54 -4.28 -4.51
N SER A 85 -1.89 -4.87 -3.37
CA SER A 85 -1.86 -6.31 -3.11
C SER A 85 -3.19 -7.00 -3.49
N ILE A 86 -3.74 -6.68 -4.66
CA ILE A 86 -5.11 -7.07 -5.06
C ILE A 86 -5.26 -8.60 -5.24
N LEU A 87 -4.18 -9.28 -5.63
CA LEU A 87 -4.18 -10.74 -5.87
C LEU A 87 -3.94 -11.59 -4.62
N ALA A 88 -3.44 -11.00 -3.53
CA ALA A 88 -3.28 -11.72 -2.28
C ALA A 88 -4.61 -11.89 -1.53
N ASP A 89 -5.64 -11.10 -1.86
CA ASP A 89 -6.96 -11.16 -1.19
C ASP A 89 -7.88 -12.28 -1.74
N THR A 90 -7.30 -13.29 -2.39
CA THR A 90 -8.00 -14.55 -2.69
C THR A 90 -8.28 -15.23 -1.34
N PRO A 91 -9.43 -15.85 -1.07
CA PRO A 91 -9.81 -16.36 0.26
C PRO A 91 -8.85 -17.38 0.91
N GLN A 92 -7.85 -17.88 0.17
CA GLN A 92 -6.77 -18.73 0.68
C GLN A 92 -5.52 -17.94 1.17
N LEU A 93 -5.44 -16.66 0.85
CA LEU A 93 -4.31 -15.75 1.11
C LEU A 93 -4.74 -14.41 1.72
N ALA A 94 -6.01 -14.26 2.13
CA ALA A 94 -6.62 -13.06 2.73
C ALA A 94 -5.94 -12.66 4.06
N LEU A 95 -4.69 -12.23 3.94
CA LEU A 95 -3.90 -11.58 4.94
C LEU A 95 -4.25 -10.11 4.79
N SER A 96 -5.11 -9.62 5.69
CA SER A 96 -5.20 -8.18 5.92
C SER A 96 -3.83 -7.70 6.40
N PHE A 97 -3.02 -7.22 5.46
CA PHE A 97 -1.65 -6.79 5.72
C PHE A 97 -1.65 -5.57 6.65
N ARG A 98 -0.77 -5.63 7.65
CA ARG A 98 -0.68 -4.67 8.74
C ARG A 98 0.17 -3.47 8.28
N LEU A 99 -0.19 -2.28 8.78
CA LEU A 99 0.59 -1.04 8.63
C LEU A 99 1.49 -0.79 9.83
#